data_AF-A0A511CZ25-F1
#
_entry.id   AF-A0A511CZ25-F1
#
_cell.length_a   1.000
_cell.length_b   1.000
_cell.length_c   1.000
_cell.angle_alpha   90.00
_cell.angle_beta   90.00
_cell.angle_gamma   90.00
#
_symmetry.space_group_name_H-M   'P 1'
#
loop_
_entity.id
_entity.type
_entity.pdbx_description
1 polymer ?
#
loop_
_entity_poly.entity_id
_entity_poly.type
_entity_poly.pdbx_seq_one_letter_code
_entity_poly.pdbx_strand_id
1 'polypeptide(L)'
;MSTVITIRDVPDDVKDVLAREARSAGQSLQAFLLGVLKQQAAFGRNRQIIAEIERDLARGGGVGDDAPDAADVLRAERAEGTAAPGRAGGTV
;
A
#
# COMPACT_ATOMS: atom_id res chain seq x y z
N MET A 1 -0.23 -9.09 18.30
CA MET A 1 1.07 -9.28 18.98
C MET A 1 1.83 -7.97 18.91
N SER A 2 2.32 -7.45 20.03
CA SER A 2 3.21 -6.28 20.07
C SER A 2 4.66 -6.75 20.03
N THR A 3 5.43 -6.22 19.08
CA THR A 3 6.88 -6.46 18.99
C THR A 3 7.61 -5.23 19.52
N VAL A 4 8.54 -5.44 20.45
CA VAL A 4 9.37 -4.36 21.00
C VAL A 4 10.73 -4.37 20.28
N ILE A 5 11.14 -3.20 19.78
CA ILE A 5 12.44 -3.00 19.15
C ILE A 5 13.26 -2.08 20.06
N THR A 6 14.51 -2.47 20.33
CA THR A 6 15.47 -1.64 21.07
C THR A 6 16.60 -1.25 20.13
N ILE A 7 16.92 0.04 20.09
CA ILE A 7 18.02 0.58 19.28
C ILE A 7 19.15 0.93 20.26
N ARG A 8 20.32 0.34 20.05
CA ARG A 8 21.53 0.58 20.86
C ARG A 8 22.45 1.55 20.15
N ASP A 9 23.35 2.14 20.93
CA ASP A 9 24.43 3.01 20.44
C ASP A 9 23.92 4.24 19.69
N VAL A 10 22.80 4.82 20.17
CA VAL A 10 22.27 6.08 19.64
C VAL A 10 23.10 7.23 20.23
N PRO A 11 23.81 8.02 19.41
CA PRO A 11 24.53 9.19 19.87
C PRO A 11 23.57 10.20 20.53
N ASP A 12 24.03 10.89 21.58
CA ASP A 12 23.18 11.79 22.36
C ASP A 12 22.68 12.99 21.54
N ASP A 13 23.50 13.49 20.62
CA ASP A 13 23.13 14.54 19.68
C ASP A 13 21.98 14.11 18.76
N VAL A 14 22.01 12.88 18.24
CA VAL A 14 20.94 12.29 17.42
C VAL A 14 19.66 12.13 18.26
N LYS A 15 19.78 11.60 19.48
CA LYS A 15 18.64 11.46 20.40
C LYS A 15 17.98 12.80 20.67
N ASP A 16 18.76 13.84 20.90
CA ASP A 16 18.27 15.18 21.22
C ASP A 16 17.58 15.84 20.04
N VAL A 17 18.09 15.67 18.82
CA VAL A 17 17.41 16.11 17.59
C VAL A 17 16.04 15.44 17.48
N LEU A 18 15.99 14.10 17.55
CA LEU A 18 14.75 13.35 17.43
C LEU A 18 13.75 13.68 18.54
N ALA A 19 14.24 13.93 19.77
CA ALA A 19 13.40 14.34 20.88
C ALA A 19 12.83 15.75 20.70
N ARG A 20 13.57 16.68 20.07
CA ARG A 20 13.06 18.01 19.72
C ARG A 20 11.98 17.90 18.63
N GLU A 21 12.22 17.11 17.59
CA GLU A 21 11.24 16.89 16.52
C GLU A 21 9.95 16.26 17.04
N ALA A 22 10.07 15.20 17.87
CA ALA A 22 8.92 14.56 18.49
C ALA A 22 8.10 15.55 19.34
N ARG A 23 8.77 16.41 20.14
CA ARG A 23 8.09 17.45 20.92
C ARG A 23 7.41 18.48 20.03
N SER A 24 8.05 18.91 18.94
CA SER A 24 7.44 19.83 17.97
C SER A 24 6.20 19.25 17.31
N ALA A 25 6.16 17.93 17.13
CA ALA A 25 5.00 17.21 16.63
C ALA A 25 3.94 16.88 17.71
N GLY A 26 4.18 17.23 18.98
CA GLY A 26 3.31 16.90 20.11
C GLY A 26 3.26 15.40 20.44
N GLN A 27 4.29 14.66 20.05
CA GLN A 27 4.36 13.20 20.18
C GLN A 27 5.44 12.77 21.18
N SER A 28 5.27 11.59 21.77
CA SER A 28 6.36 10.93 22.47
C SER A 28 7.42 10.47 21.46
N LEU A 29 8.69 10.41 21.89
CA LEU A 29 9.79 9.96 21.03
C LEU A 29 9.55 8.56 20.43
N GLN A 30 8.95 7.65 21.22
CA GLN A 30 8.61 6.31 20.73
C GLN A 30 7.52 6.34 19.65
N ALA A 31 6.49 7.17 19.81
CA ALA A 31 5.43 7.31 18.82
C ALA A 31 5.95 7.95 17.53
N PHE A 32 6.81 8.96 17.66
CA PHE A 32 7.48 9.59 16.53
C PHE A 32 8.34 8.59 15.75
N LEU A 33 9.22 7.85 16.44
CA LEU A 33 10.05 6.81 15.84
C LEU A 33 9.22 5.70 15.18
N LEU A 34 8.10 5.30 15.79
CA LEU A 34 7.19 4.34 15.17
C LEU A 34 6.63 4.88 13.84
N GLY A 35 6.29 6.16 13.77
CA GLY A 35 5.86 6.83 12.55
C GLY A 35 6.93 6.78 11.46
N VAL A 36 8.17 7.14 11.82
CA VAL A 36 9.34 7.09 10.92
C VAL A 36 9.58 5.67 10.41
N LEU A 37 9.53 4.66 11.29
CA LEU A 37 9.71 3.25 10.90
C LEU A 37 8.60 2.78 9.95
N LYS A 38 7.34 3.15 10.20
CA LYS A 38 6.22 2.82 9.31
C LYS A 38 6.39 3.45 7.94
N GLN A 39 6.79 4.72 7.90
CA GLN A 39 7.04 5.43 6.66
C GLN A 39 8.19 4.77 5.88
N GLN A 40 9.29 4.45 6.54
CA GLN A 40 10.42 3.76 5.91
C GLN A 40 10.04 2.37 5.39
N ALA A 41 9.25 1.61 6.16
CA ALA A 41 8.74 0.30 5.72
C ALA A 41 7.80 0.41 4.52
N ALA A 42 6.95 1.44 4.48
CA ALA A 42 6.10 1.73 3.33
C ALA A 42 6.93 2.07 2.09
N PHE A 43 7.97 2.89 2.23
CA PHE A 43 8.89 3.20 1.12
C PHE A 43 9.66 1.97 0.63
N GLY A 44 10.15 1.12 1.54
CA GLY A 44 10.81 -0.14 1.19
C GLY A 44 9.88 -1.09 0.44
N ARG A 45 8.64 -1.26 0.93
CA ARG A 45 7.61 -2.06 0.27
C ARG A 45 7.25 -1.50 -1.11
N ASN A 46 7.08 -0.19 -1.23
CA ASN A 46 6.78 0.45 -2.52
C ASN A 46 7.91 0.24 -3.52
N ARG A 47 9.18 0.38 -3.11
CA ARG A 47 10.33 0.07 -3.97
C ARG A 47 10.37 -1.39 -4.40
N GLN A 48 10.04 -2.31 -3.49
CA GLN A 48 9.97 -3.73 -3.82
C GLN A 48 8.85 -4.04 -4.81
N ILE A 49 7.67 -3.44 -4.64
CA ILE A 49 6.54 -3.55 -5.57
C ILE A 49 6.93 -3.01 -6.95
N ILE A 50 7.55 -1.82 -7.01
CA ILE A 50 8.01 -1.24 -8.28
C ILE A 50 9.03 -2.18 -8.96
N ALA A 51 10.01 -2.70 -8.22
CA ALA A 51 10.99 -3.64 -8.77
C ALA A 51 10.39 -4.99 -9.18
N GLU A 52 9.27 -5.40 -8.60
CA GLU A 52 8.51 -6.59 -9.00
C GLU A 52 7.74 -6.33 -10.29
N ILE A 53 7.01 -5.21 -10.37
CA ILE A 53 6.31 -4.76 -11.59
C ILE A 53 7.29 -4.61 -12.76
N GLU A 54 8.45 -3.97 -12.54
CA GLU A 54 9.48 -3.82 -13.58
C GLU A 54 10.00 -5.17 -14.06
N ARG A 55 10.23 -6.13 -13.15
CA ARG A 55 10.67 -7.47 -13.52
C ARG A 55 9.60 -8.25 -14.26
N ASP A 56 8.34 -8.09 -13.89
CA ASP A 56 7.22 -8.74 -14.58
C ASP A 56 7.01 -8.13 -15.97
N LEU A 57 7.03 -6.80 -16.11
CA LEU A 57 7.02 -6.12 -17.41
C LEU A 57 8.21 -6.54 -18.29
N ALA A 58 9.43 -6.59 -17.73
CA ALA A 58 10.63 -7.00 -18.46
C ALA A 58 10.60 -8.47 -18.89
N ARG A 59 9.85 -9.33 -18.18
CA ARG A 59 9.57 -10.71 -18.58
C ARG A 59 8.37 -10.84 -19.53
N GLY A 60 7.81 -9.73 -20.00
CA GLY A 60 6.65 -9.73 -20.90
C GLY A 60 5.31 -9.94 -20.19
N GLY A 61 5.23 -9.68 -18.88
CA GLY A 61 4.03 -9.81 -18.04
C GLY A 61 2.95 -8.76 -18.27
N GLY A 62 2.98 -8.09 -19.42
CA GLY A 62 1.88 -7.27 -19.92
C GLY A 62 0.98 -8.09 -20.85
N VAL A 63 -0.26 -7.66 -20.99
CA VAL A 63 -1.09 -8.05 -22.13
C VAL A 63 -0.43 -7.49 -23.39
N GLY A 64 0.00 -8.36 -24.31
CA GLY A 64 0.62 -7.94 -25.58
C GLY A 64 -0.34 -7.13 -26.45
N ASP A 65 0.14 -6.56 -27.54
CA ASP A 65 -0.64 -5.65 -28.42
C ASP A 65 -1.95 -6.26 -28.96
N ASP A 66 -2.07 -7.59 -28.97
CA ASP A 66 -3.26 -8.32 -29.39
C ASP A 66 -4.36 -8.43 -28.31
N ALA A 67 -4.12 -7.87 -27.11
CA ALA A 67 -5.10 -7.92 -26.04
C ALA A 67 -6.28 -6.96 -26.30
N PRO A 68 -7.52 -7.41 -26.04
CA PRO A 68 -8.68 -6.55 -26.19
C PRO A 68 -8.60 -5.37 -25.22
N ASP A 69 -9.11 -4.23 -25.66
CA ASP A 69 -9.18 -3.03 -24.82
C ASP A 69 -9.93 -3.37 -23.52
N ALA A 70 -9.29 -3.07 -22.38
CA ALA A 70 -9.85 -3.34 -21.06
C ALA A 70 -11.24 -2.70 -20.87
N ALA A 71 -11.49 -1.55 -21.50
CA ALA A 71 -12.79 -0.89 -21.46
C ALA A 71 -13.87 -1.69 -22.19
N ASP A 72 -13.53 -2.38 -23.27
CA ASP A 72 -14.48 -3.19 -24.04
C ASP A 72 -14.80 -4.52 -23.32
N VAL A 73 -13.81 -5.15 -22.68
CA VAL A 73 -14.01 -6.34 -21.83
C VAL A 73 -14.96 -6.01 -20.67
N LEU A 74 -14.72 -4.90 -19.97
CA LEU A 74 -15.58 -4.45 -18.86
C LEU A 74 -16.99 -4.08 -19.31
N ARG A 75 -17.15 -3.58 -20.55
CA ARG A 75 -18.47 -3.26 -21.12
C ARG A 75 -19.23 -4.53 -21.47
N ALA A 76 -18.56 -5.53 -22.05
CA ALA A 76 -19.15 -6.83 -22.37
C ALA A 76 -19.68 -7.54 -21.12
N GLU A 77 -18.89 -7.60 -20.04
CA GLU A 77 -19.33 -8.25 -18.81
C GLU A 77 -20.50 -7.54 -18.13
N ARG A 78 -20.56 -6.20 -18.18
CA ARG A 78 -21.73 -5.46 -17.66
C ARG A 78 -22.98 -5.70 -18.50
N ALA A 79 -22.85 -5.82 -19.81
CA ALA A 79 -23.97 -6.14 -20.69
C ALA A 79 -24.53 -7.54 -20.39
N GLU A 80 -23.66 -8.51 -20.10
CA GLU A 80 -24.02 -9.88 -19.72
C GLU A 80 -24.62 -9.95 -18.29
N GLY A 81 -24.06 -9.20 -17.33
CA GLY A 81 -24.55 -9.15 -15.94
C GLY A 81 -25.92 -8.48 -15.76
N THR A 82 -26.35 -7.66 -16.73
CA THR A 82 -27.67 -6.98 -16.70
C THR A 82 -28.81 -7.89 -17.19
N ALA A 83 -28.51 -9.12 -17.64
CA ALA A 83 -29.50 -10.10 -18.14
C ALA A 83 -30.01 -11.09 -17.07
N ALA A 84 -29.75 -10.88 -15.78
CA ALA A 84 -30.34 -11.67 -14.70
C ALA A 84 -31.65 -11.01 -14.18
N PRO A 85 -32.84 -11.61 -14.38
CA PRO A 85 -34.09 -11.03 -13.93
C PRO A 85 -34.21 -11.06 -12.40
N GLY A 86 -34.83 -10.00 -11.86
CA GLY A 86 -34.97 -9.74 -10.44
C GLY A 86 -35.48 -10.93 -9.63
N ARG A 87 -34.78 -11.22 -8.52
CA ARG A 87 -35.35 -11.99 -7.43
C ARG A 87 -36.52 -11.20 -6.86
N ALA A 88 -37.73 -11.66 -7.17
CA ALA A 88 -38.95 -11.24 -6.52
C ALA A 88 -38.80 -11.42 -5.00
N GLY A 89 -38.82 -10.30 -4.28
CA GLY A 89 -38.83 -10.23 -2.83
C GLY A 89 -39.96 -9.33 -2.36
N GLY A 90 -41.09 -9.96 -2.00
CA GLY A 90 -41.99 -9.51 -0.94
C GLY A 90 -43.10 -8.52 -1.29
N THR A 91 -44.33 -9.03 -1.34
CA THR A 91 -45.48 -8.36 -0.70
C THR A 91 -46.61 -9.34 -0.36
N VAL A 92 -47.00 -9.27 0.92
CA VAL A 92 -48.18 -9.80 1.63
C VAL A 92 -48.20 -11.29 1.98
#